data_AF-A0A6B0BGU6-F1
#
_entry.id   AF-A0A6B0BGU6-F1
#
_cell.length_a   1.000
_cell.length_b   1.000
_cell.length_c   1.000
_cell.angle_alpha   90.00
_cell.angle_beta   90.00
_cell.angle_gamma   90.00
#
_symmetry.space_group_name_H-M   'P 1'
#
loop_
_entity.id
_entity.type
_entity.pdbx_description
1 polymer ?
#
loop_
_entity_poly.entity_id
_entity_poly.type
_entity_poly.pdbx_seq_one_letter_code
_entity_poly.pdbx_strand_id
1 'polypeptide(L)'
;MTKTKIMGILNVTPDSFSDGGEFNNVESAVTRVKAMMDEGVDIIDVGGVSTRPGHEMITVEEELNRVLPVVEAIVGFDVKISVDTFRSEVAEACLKLG
;
A
#
# COMPACT_ATOMS: atom_id res chain seq x y z
N MET A 1 11.60 19.83 -10.09
CA MET A 1 10.44 19.01 -10.52
C MET A 1 9.56 19.91 -11.39
N THR A 2 9.32 19.57 -12.66
CA THR A 2 8.73 20.49 -13.66
C THR A 2 7.30 20.15 -14.09
N LYS A 3 6.70 19.08 -13.53
CA LYS A 3 5.29 18.70 -13.70
C LYS A 3 4.67 18.28 -12.36
N THR A 4 3.36 18.47 -12.20
CA THR A 4 2.60 17.89 -11.08
C THR A 4 2.79 16.38 -11.07
N LYS A 5 3.08 15.84 -9.88
CA LYS A 5 3.23 14.41 -9.67
C LYS A 5 1.88 13.81 -9.29
N ILE A 6 1.53 12.67 -9.89
CA ILE A 6 0.31 11.95 -9.59
C ILE A 6 0.63 10.81 -8.63
N MET A 7 -0.11 10.75 -7.53
CA MET A 7 -0.01 9.71 -6.51
C MET A 7 -1.26 8.83 -6.55
N GLY A 8 -1.09 7.54 -6.81
CA GLY A 8 -2.17 6.55 -6.80
C GLY A 8 -2.33 5.96 -5.41
N ILE A 9 -3.56 5.90 -4.91
CA ILE A 9 -3.87 5.39 -3.57
C ILE A 9 -4.14 3.89 -3.63
N LEU A 10 -3.38 3.10 -2.88
CA LEU A 10 -3.53 1.66 -2.72
C LEU A 10 -3.88 1.31 -1.27
N ASN A 11 -5.17 1.20 -0.98
CA ASN A 11 -5.65 0.79 0.34
C ASN A 11 -5.62 -0.73 0.49
N VAL A 12 -4.82 -1.24 1.41
CA VAL A 12 -4.68 -2.68 1.71
C VAL A 12 -5.53 -3.04 2.93
N THR A 13 -6.85 -2.86 2.80
CA THR A 13 -7.83 -3.18 3.84
C THR A 13 -8.67 -4.40 3.46
N PRO A 14 -9.13 -5.22 4.42
CA PRO A 14 -9.93 -6.43 4.14
C PRO A 14 -11.17 -6.15 3.28
N ASP A 15 -11.81 -5.00 3.51
CA ASP A 15 -13.02 -4.57 2.80
C ASP A 15 -12.76 -4.18 1.33
N SER A 16 -11.48 -3.97 0.95
CA SER A 16 -11.11 -3.57 -0.41
C SER A 16 -10.94 -4.76 -1.36
N PHE A 17 -10.83 -5.99 -0.84
CA PHE A 17 -10.46 -7.19 -1.60
C PHE A 17 -11.21 -8.46 -1.15
N SER A 18 -12.45 -8.28 -0.68
CA SER A 18 -13.22 -9.16 0.23
C SER A 18 -13.53 -10.62 -0.18
N ASP A 19 -12.91 -11.20 -1.21
CA ASP A 19 -13.21 -12.57 -1.67
C ASP A 19 -12.03 -13.56 -1.57
N GLY A 20 -10.88 -13.14 -1.03
CA GLY A 20 -9.67 -13.97 -1.02
C GLY A 20 -8.79 -13.74 0.20
N GLY A 21 -8.11 -14.79 0.68
CA GLY A 21 -7.19 -14.69 1.82
C GLY A 21 -5.99 -13.74 1.60
N GLU A 22 -5.06 -13.69 2.55
CA GLU A 22 -3.91 -12.77 2.53
C GLU A 22 -3.14 -12.76 1.19
N PHE A 23 -2.95 -13.93 0.56
CA PHE A 23 -2.29 -14.05 -0.74
C PHE A 23 -3.08 -13.42 -1.90
N ASN A 24 -4.41 -13.55 -1.90
CA ASN A 24 -5.26 -12.92 -2.92
C ASN A 24 -5.23 -11.40 -2.77
N ASN A 25 -5.03 -10.88 -1.57
CA ASN A 25 -4.89 -9.44 -1.32
C ASN A 25 -3.58 -8.90 -1.92
N VAL A 26 -2.47 -9.64 -1.81
CA VAL A 26 -1.18 -9.25 -2.39
C VAL A 26 -1.23 -9.30 -3.93
N GLU A 27 -1.72 -10.38 -4.52
CA GLU A 27 -1.83 -10.49 -5.98
C GLU A 27 -2.75 -9.42 -6.59
N SER A 28 -3.86 -9.12 -5.91
CA SER A 28 -4.78 -8.05 -6.32
C SER A 28 -4.11 -6.67 -6.21
N ALA A 29 -3.36 -6.43 -5.14
CA ALA A 29 -2.60 -5.20 -4.95
C ALA A 29 -1.54 -5.02 -6.06
N VAL A 30 -0.76 -6.06 -6.36
CA VAL A 30 0.23 -6.06 -7.45
C VAL A 30 -0.43 -5.78 -8.81
N THR A 31 -1.58 -6.41 -9.07
CA THR A 31 -2.35 -6.18 -10.31
C THR A 31 -2.82 -4.74 -10.41
N ARG A 32 -3.32 -4.17 -9.31
CA ARG A 32 -3.75 -2.77 -9.28
C ARG A 32 -2.59 -1.80 -9.49
N VAL A 33 -1.43 -2.08 -8.89
CA VAL A 33 -0.21 -1.26 -9.07
C VAL A 33 0.22 -1.24 -10.54
N LYS A 34 0.25 -2.40 -11.21
CA LYS A 34 0.57 -2.47 -12.64
C LYS A 34 -0.38 -1.61 -13.49
N ALA A 35 -1.69 -1.71 -13.22
CA ALA A 35 -2.68 -0.87 -13.91
C ALA A 35 -2.46 0.64 -13.64
N MET A 36 -2.14 1.03 -12.41
CA MET A 36 -1.82 2.43 -12.08
C MET A 36 -0.56 2.94 -12.78
N MET A 37 0.46 2.08 -12.95
CA MET A 37 1.66 2.42 -13.72
C MET A 37 1.32 2.64 -15.19
N ASP A 38 0.47 1.80 -15.78
CA ASP A 38 -0.04 1.97 -17.16
C ASP A 38 -0.89 3.25 -17.30
N GLU A 39 -1.60 3.66 -16.24
CA GLU A 39 -2.33 4.93 -16.14
C GLU A 39 -1.40 6.15 -15.98
N GLY A 40 -0.09 5.96 -15.77
CA GLY A 40 0.92 7.02 -15.69
C GLY A 40 1.12 7.64 -14.31
N VAL A 41 0.82 6.90 -13.24
CA VAL A 41 1.08 7.32 -11.85
C VAL A 41 2.59 7.44 -11.57
N ASP A 42 3.00 8.49 -10.86
CA ASP A 42 4.40 8.71 -10.49
C ASP A 42 4.78 8.08 -9.12
N ILE A 43 3.79 7.91 -8.22
CA ILE A 43 3.97 7.42 -6.85
C ILE A 43 2.79 6.52 -6.47
N ILE A 44 3.04 5.35 -5.87
CA ILE A 44 2.01 4.53 -5.23
C ILE A 44 2.05 4.79 -3.73
N ASP A 45 0.91 5.12 -3.14
CA ASP A 45 0.74 5.35 -1.71
C ASP A 45 -0.02 4.19 -1.06
N VAL A 46 0.70 3.39 -0.27
CA VAL A 46 0.20 2.13 0.31
C VAL A 46 -0.24 2.38 1.75
N GLY A 47 -1.53 2.17 2.05
CA GLY A 47 -2.10 2.40 3.38
C GLY A 47 -2.84 1.17 3.92
N GLY A 48 -2.48 0.71 5.13
CA GLY A 48 -3.13 -0.43 5.80
C GLY A 48 -4.25 -0.08 6.77
N VAL A 49 -4.38 1.21 7.12
CA VAL A 49 -5.37 1.74 8.04
C VAL A 49 -6.43 2.51 7.26
N SER A 50 -7.70 2.15 7.47
CA SER A 50 -8.81 2.93 6.92
C SER A 50 -8.90 4.28 7.62
N THR A 51 -9.03 5.38 6.89
CA THR A 51 -9.29 6.71 7.45
C THR A 51 -10.77 7.08 7.44
N ARG A 52 -11.66 6.13 7.08
CA ARG A 52 -13.10 6.36 6.99
C ARG A 52 -13.71 6.62 8.38
N PRO A 53 -14.75 7.49 8.50
CA PRO A 53 -15.46 7.67 9.76
C PRO A 53 -16.00 6.34 10.29
N GLY A 54 -15.74 6.04 11.57
CA GLY A 54 -16.21 4.82 12.22
C GLY A 54 -15.36 3.56 12.00
N HIS A 55 -14.16 3.68 11.40
CA HIS A 55 -13.23 2.55 11.36
C HIS A 55 -12.73 2.20 12.77
N GLU A 56 -12.47 0.92 13.01
CA GLU A 56 -11.75 0.49 14.20
C GLU A 56 -10.24 0.64 13.99
N MET A 57 -9.58 1.17 15.02
CA MET A 57 -8.12 1.25 15.05
C MET A 57 -7.54 -0.16 15.17
N ILE A 58 -6.68 -0.52 14.22
CA ILE A 58 -5.98 -1.80 14.23
C ILE A 58 -4.69 -1.73 15.06
N THR A 59 -4.09 -2.88 15.37
CA THR A 59 -2.78 -2.92 16.06
C THR A 59 -1.63 -2.58 15.10
N VAL A 60 -0.43 -2.31 15.63
CA VAL A 60 0.78 -2.12 14.80
C VAL A 60 1.04 -3.39 13.98
N GLU A 61 0.92 -4.55 14.63
CA GLU A 61 1.13 -5.87 14.03
C GLU A 61 0.17 -6.13 12.88
N GLU A 62 -1.11 -5.76 13.03
CA GLU A 62 -2.08 -5.93 11.96
C GLU A 62 -1.82 -4.99 10.77
N GLU A 63 -1.38 -3.76 11.01
CA GLU A 63 -0.97 -2.85 9.94
C GLU A 63 0.27 -3.38 9.20
N LEU A 64 1.28 -3.89 9.93
CA LEU A 64 2.46 -4.53 9.35
C LEU A 64 2.08 -5.73 8.47
N ASN A 65 1.21 -6.62 8.96
CA ASN A 65 0.76 -7.80 8.22
C ASN A 65 0.01 -7.45 6.93
N ARG A 66 -0.63 -6.28 6.88
CA ARG A 66 -1.30 -5.78 5.66
C ARG A 66 -0.32 -5.12 4.69
N VAL A 67 0.57 -4.27 5.19
CA VAL A 67 1.41 -3.40 4.34
C VAL A 67 2.67 -4.10 3.86
N LEU A 68 3.38 -4.82 4.73
CA LEU A 68 4.71 -5.36 4.39
C LEU A 68 4.70 -6.31 3.18
N PRO A 69 3.77 -7.29 3.08
CA PRO A 69 3.77 -8.20 1.94
C PRO A 69 3.51 -7.48 0.60
N VAL A 70 2.72 -6.41 0.63
CA VAL A 70 2.42 -5.62 -0.56
C VAL A 70 3.61 -4.76 -0.96
N VAL A 71 4.25 -4.07 -0.01
CA VAL A 71 5.45 -3.27 -0.27
C VAL A 71 6.58 -4.15 -0.80
N GLU A 72 6.83 -5.30 -0.17
CA GLU A 72 7.84 -6.26 -0.62
C GLU A 72 7.60 -6.73 -2.06
N ALA A 73 6.35 -6.98 -2.44
CA ALA A 73 6.00 -7.44 -3.77
C ALA A 73 6.18 -6.37 -4.88
N ILE A 74 6.16 -5.08 -4.54
CA ILE A 74 6.18 -3.98 -5.52
C ILE A 74 7.43 -3.10 -5.46
N VAL A 75 8.29 -3.25 -4.44
CA VAL A 75 9.51 -2.42 -4.28
C VAL A 75 10.48 -2.52 -5.47
N GLY A 76 10.44 -3.61 -6.23
CA GLY A 76 11.23 -3.77 -7.46
C GLY A 76 10.63 -3.14 -8.71
N PHE A 77 9.46 -2.49 -8.63
CA PHE A 77 8.81 -1.91 -9.81
C PHE A 77 9.36 -0.51 -10.12
N ASP A 78 9.23 -0.07 -11.37
CA ASP A 78 9.67 1.27 -11.82
C ASP A 78 8.66 2.36 -11.42
N VAL A 79 8.35 2.45 -10.13
CA VAL A 79 7.47 3.47 -9.53
C VAL A 79 7.93 3.79 -8.11
N LYS A 80 7.76 5.03 -7.68
CA LYS A 80 8.08 5.40 -6.30
C LYS A 80 7.01 4.87 -5.36
N ILE A 81 7.43 4.44 -4.17
CA ILE A 81 6.52 3.97 -3.13
C ILE A 81 6.50 5.00 -1.99
N SER A 82 5.29 5.29 -1.55
CA SER A 82 4.94 6.00 -0.33
C SER A 82 4.18 5.03 0.57
N VAL A 83 4.37 5.16 1.88
CA VAL A 83 3.65 4.37 2.88
C VAL A 83 2.84 5.34 3.72
N ASP A 84 1.52 5.26 3.61
CA ASP A 84 0.57 6.05 4.39
C ASP A 84 0.42 5.42 5.77
N THR A 85 1.31 5.82 6.68
CA THR A 85 1.26 5.41 8.08
C THR A 85 1.68 6.57 8.99
N PHE A 86 1.03 6.64 10.15
CA PHE A 86 1.43 7.53 11.25
C PHE A 86 2.29 6.81 12.29
N ARG A 87 2.59 5.51 12.10
CA ARG A 87 3.34 4.69 13.05
C ARG A 87 4.79 4.56 12.62
N SER A 88 5.71 4.94 13.51
CA SER A 88 7.15 4.85 13.28
C SER A 88 7.61 3.43 12.95
N GLU A 89 7.04 2.43 13.60
CA GLU A 89 7.41 1.03 13.49
C GLU A 89 7.06 0.47 12.11
N VAL A 90 5.91 0.88 11.55
CA VAL A 90 5.47 0.51 10.21
C VAL A 90 6.34 1.20 9.17
N ALA A 91 6.60 2.50 9.34
CA ALA A 91 7.48 3.26 8.47
C ALA A 91 8.90 2.68 8.43
N GLU A 92 9.48 2.38 9.60
CA GLU A 92 10.82 1.80 9.69
C GLU A 92 10.90 0.41 9.05
N ALA A 93 9.89 -0.43 9.25
CA ALA A 93 9.85 -1.75 8.65
C ALA A 93 9.77 -1.68 7.11
N CYS A 94 8.96 -0.78 6.55
CA CYS A 94 8.86 -0.60 5.10
C CYS A 94 10.13 -0.03 4.49
N LEU A 95 10.76 0.97 5.14
CA LEU A 95 12.03 1.56 4.68
C LEU A 95 13.18 0.54 4.58
N LYS A 96 13.11 -0.57 5.33
CA LYS A 96 14.10 -1.65 5.24
C LYS A 96 13.96 -2.50 3.97
N LEU A 97 12.82 -2.44 3.30
CA LEU A 97 12.56 -3.19 2.06
C LEU A 97 13.10 -2.46 0.81
N GLY A 98 13.21 -1.13 0.86
CA GLY A 98 13.68 -0.26 -0.24
C GLY A 98 12.75 0.93 -0.44
#